data_AF-A0A1E7PY13-F1
#
_entry.id   AF-A0A1E7PY13-F1
#
_cell.length_a   1.000
_cell.length_b   1.000
_cell.length_c   1.000
_cell.angle_alpha   90.00
_cell.angle_beta   90.00
_cell.angle_gamma   90.00
#
_symmetry.space_group_name_H-M   'P 1'
#
loop_
_entity.id
_entity.type
_entity.pdbx_description
1 polymer ?
#
loop_
_entity_poly.entity_id
_entity_poly.type
_entity_poly.pdbx_seq_one_letter_code
_entity_poly.pdbx_strand_id
1 'polypeptide(L)'
;MKKLLQGVALVSTAAVCQTASALVIDATSTDGTAMANALLGSGVTISNANYIGGPNQSGFFSDGAAVLNIDEGLIMTTGDATDAPGPNSAGGTTTVVGGAGDADLSALIGGATTNDAAVLTFDFTTTTGDLFFNYVFASEEYNEFVGTQFNDVFAFFVNGVNIAEAPDGQPVSINNVNCGNPFSGAGPNCDFYNNNETGVFDIEYDGFTDVFTASVLGLDPEATHSMKIAIADTGDSSWDSAVFLQGGSFTDAPPPVSTVPEPGSLALMLLGLGGLLANRRRLHS
;
A
#
# COMPACT_ATOMS: atom_id res chain seq x y z
N MET A 1 -43.44 -41.76 -39.81
CA MET A 1 -42.88 -40.39 -39.76
C MET A 1 -42.60 -40.04 -38.30
N LYS A 2 -41.34 -40.16 -37.85
CA LYS A 2 -40.91 -39.86 -36.48
C LYS A 2 -40.48 -38.39 -36.42
N LYS A 3 -41.10 -37.59 -35.55
CA LYS A 3 -40.68 -36.20 -35.26
C LYS A 3 -39.55 -36.23 -34.22
N LEU A 4 -38.39 -35.69 -34.58
CA LEU A 4 -37.31 -35.38 -33.63
C LEU A 4 -37.65 -34.07 -32.91
N LEU A 5 -37.70 -34.10 -31.58
CA LEU A 5 -37.62 -32.90 -30.72
C LEU A 5 -36.14 -32.65 -30.43
N GLN A 6 -35.62 -31.48 -30.83
CA GLN A 6 -34.33 -31.00 -30.36
C GLN A 6 -34.57 -30.02 -29.21
N GLY A 7 -34.17 -30.41 -27.99
CA GLY A 7 -34.17 -29.55 -26.82
C GLY A 7 -32.96 -28.62 -26.86
N VAL A 8 -33.20 -27.31 -26.75
CA VAL A 8 -32.15 -26.31 -26.57
C VAL A 8 -31.92 -26.18 -25.06
N ALA A 9 -30.72 -26.53 -24.59
CA ALA A 9 -30.29 -26.26 -23.23
C ALA A 9 -29.81 -24.80 -23.15
N LEU A 10 -30.52 -23.96 -22.38
CA LEU A 10 -30.00 -22.66 -21.97
C LEU A 10 -29.03 -22.89 -20.80
N VAL A 11 -27.75 -22.59 -21.02
CA VAL A 11 -26.76 -22.45 -19.95
C VAL A 11 -26.85 -21.01 -19.46
N SER A 12 -27.43 -20.80 -18.28
CA SER A 12 -27.41 -19.51 -17.58
C SER A 12 -26.10 -19.39 -16.80
N THR A 13 -25.18 -18.56 -17.27
CA THR A 13 -24.03 -18.13 -16.48
C THR A 13 -24.51 -17.13 -15.44
N ALA A 14 -24.56 -17.55 -14.17
CA ALA A 14 -24.74 -16.63 -13.05
C ALA A 14 -23.46 -15.78 -12.93
N ALA A 15 -23.58 -14.47 -13.18
CA ALA A 15 -22.54 -13.53 -12.82
C ALA A 15 -22.53 -13.45 -11.29
N VAL A 16 -21.49 -14.00 -10.66
CA VAL A 16 -21.24 -13.77 -9.24
C VAL A 16 -20.73 -12.35 -9.15
N CYS A 17 -21.58 -11.43 -8.69
CA CYS A 17 -21.16 -10.11 -8.27
C CYS A 17 -20.39 -10.30 -6.96
N GLN A 18 -19.06 -10.36 -7.02
CA GLN A 18 -18.25 -10.22 -5.82
C GLN A 18 -18.42 -8.77 -5.37
N THR A 19 -18.98 -8.57 -4.18
CA THR A 19 -18.90 -7.27 -3.50
C THR A 19 -17.44 -7.10 -3.10
N ALA A 20 -16.78 -6.05 -3.58
CA ALA A 20 -15.51 -5.64 -3.02
C ALA A 20 -15.72 -5.36 -1.53
N SER A 21 -14.85 -5.90 -0.67
CA SER A 21 -14.83 -5.57 0.75
C SER A 21 -14.01 -4.29 0.92
N ALA A 22 -14.38 -3.47 1.91
CA ALA A 22 -13.70 -2.21 2.21
C ALA A 22 -12.49 -2.46 3.09
N LEU A 23 -11.47 -1.60 3.03
CA LEU A 23 -10.31 -1.67 3.91
C LEU A 23 -10.75 -1.68 5.38
N VAL A 24 -10.23 -2.62 6.17
CA VAL A 24 -10.54 -2.75 7.61
C VAL A 24 -9.26 -2.70 8.42
N ILE A 25 -9.31 -2.01 9.57
CA ILE A 25 -8.28 -2.07 10.61
C ILE A 25 -8.75 -3.08 11.65
N ASP A 26 -8.17 -4.27 11.63
CA ASP A 26 -8.60 -5.39 12.46
C ASP A 26 -8.31 -5.14 13.95
N ALA A 27 -7.11 -4.61 14.23
CA ALA A 27 -6.66 -4.26 15.56
C ALA A 27 -5.44 -3.34 15.50
N THR A 28 -5.36 -2.37 16.40
CA THR A 28 -4.11 -1.65 16.68
C THR A 28 -3.17 -2.54 17.50
N SER A 29 -1.86 -2.28 17.41
CA SER A 29 -0.84 -3.07 18.09
C SER A 29 0.34 -2.22 18.54
N THR A 30 0.98 -2.66 19.62
CA THR A 30 2.33 -2.23 20.02
C THR A 30 3.26 -3.43 20.24
N ASP A 31 2.78 -4.64 19.93
CA ASP A 31 3.57 -5.86 20.03
C ASP A 31 4.45 -5.99 18.78
N GLY A 32 5.67 -5.50 18.87
CA GLY A 32 6.64 -5.55 17.78
C GLY A 32 6.91 -6.98 17.27
N THR A 33 6.79 -8.00 18.12
CA THR A 33 6.95 -9.40 17.69
C THR A 33 5.77 -9.85 16.85
N ALA A 34 4.52 -9.55 17.26
CA ALA A 34 3.35 -9.86 16.44
C ALA A 34 3.39 -9.12 15.09
N MET A 35 3.77 -7.83 15.11
CA MET A 35 3.88 -6.99 13.93
C MET A 35 4.92 -7.53 12.94
N ALA A 36 6.15 -7.80 13.39
CA ALA A 36 7.20 -8.31 12.53
C ALA A 36 6.86 -9.70 11.97
N ASN A 37 6.22 -10.57 12.76
CA ASN A 37 5.79 -11.89 12.28
C ASN A 37 4.71 -11.83 11.19
N ALA A 38 3.84 -10.82 11.18
CA ALA A 38 2.84 -10.67 10.12
C ALA A 38 3.46 -10.33 8.77
N LEU A 39 4.64 -9.70 8.76
CA LEU A 39 5.37 -9.35 7.54
C LEU A 39 6.15 -10.55 6.97
N LEU A 40 6.47 -11.53 7.81
CA LEU A 40 7.40 -12.62 7.51
C LEU A 40 6.91 -13.53 6.38
N GLY A 41 7.70 -13.60 5.31
CA GLY A 41 7.50 -14.54 4.22
C GLY A 41 8.54 -15.66 4.17
N SER A 42 8.64 -16.32 3.01
CA SER A 42 9.57 -17.43 2.81
C SER A 42 11.04 -17.03 2.86
N GLY A 43 11.87 -17.94 3.36
CA GLY A 43 13.34 -17.88 3.25
C GLY A 43 14.01 -16.76 4.06
N VAL A 44 13.24 -16.15 4.96
CA VAL A 44 13.72 -15.18 5.94
C VAL A 44 13.38 -15.71 7.34
N THR A 45 14.19 -15.34 8.33
CA THR A 45 13.84 -15.52 9.76
C THR A 45 14.06 -14.21 10.50
N ILE A 46 13.22 -13.91 11.49
CA ILE A 46 13.30 -12.68 12.28
C ILE A 46 13.54 -12.96 13.76
N SER A 47 14.15 -12.01 14.45
CA SER A 47 14.37 -12.03 15.89
C SER A 47 14.45 -10.61 16.47
N ASN A 48 14.44 -10.48 17.80
CA ASN A 48 14.64 -9.22 18.51
C ASN A 48 13.71 -8.07 18.06
N ALA A 49 12.46 -8.41 17.73
CA ALA A 49 11.51 -7.41 17.27
C ALA A 49 11.05 -6.48 18.40
N ASN A 50 11.00 -5.18 18.10
CA ASN A 50 10.61 -4.13 19.03
C ASN A 50 9.89 -3.00 18.28
N TYR A 51 8.87 -2.43 18.90
CA TYR A 51 8.10 -1.31 18.37
C TYR A 51 8.19 -0.11 19.31
N ILE A 52 8.33 1.08 18.74
CA ILE A 52 8.29 2.37 19.43
C ILE A 52 7.30 3.26 18.69
N GLY A 53 6.26 3.71 19.39
CA GLY A 53 5.22 4.57 18.84
C GLY A 53 4.02 4.61 19.79
N GLY A 54 3.03 5.42 19.44
CA GLY A 54 1.74 5.49 20.08
C GLY A 54 0.94 4.19 19.94
N PRO A 55 -0.04 3.95 20.83
CA PRO A 55 -0.83 2.72 20.85
C PRO A 55 -1.71 2.52 19.62
N ASN A 56 -2.06 3.61 18.92
CA ASN A 56 -2.87 3.57 17.71
C ASN A 56 -2.07 3.88 16.43
N GLN A 57 -0.78 4.17 16.54
CA GLN A 57 0.09 4.47 15.39
C GLN A 57 0.46 3.24 14.54
N SER A 58 -0.04 2.06 14.91
CA SER A 58 0.14 0.87 14.11
C SER A 58 -0.92 -0.19 14.39
N GLY A 59 -1.07 -1.12 13.46
CA GLY A 59 -2.05 -2.19 13.56
C GLY A 59 -2.00 -3.14 12.37
N PHE A 60 -2.96 -4.05 12.34
CA PHE A 60 -3.17 -4.97 11.23
C PHE A 60 -4.37 -4.52 10.40
N PHE A 61 -4.27 -4.71 9.10
CA PHE A 61 -5.37 -4.44 8.18
C PHE A 61 -5.69 -5.65 7.31
N SER A 62 -6.92 -5.69 6.84
CA SER A 62 -7.44 -6.67 5.88
C SER A 62 -8.36 -5.99 4.87
N ASP A 63 -8.79 -6.75 3.85
CA ASP A 63 -9.71 -6.31 2.80
C ASP A 63 -9.20 -5.08 1.99
N GLY A 64 -7.89 -4.84 1.97
CA GLY A 64 -7.28 -3.69 1.28
C GLY A 64 -7.13 -3.86 -0.23
N ALA A 65 -7.36 -5.06 -0.78
CA ALA A 65 -6.98 -5.40 -2.16
C ALA A 65 -7.66 -4.51 -3.22
N ALA A 66 -8.89 -4.07 -2.96
CA ALA A 66 -9.66 -3.25 -3.91
C ALA A 66 -9.12 -1.82 -4.05
N VAL A 67 -8.42 -1.32 -3.04
CA VAL A 67 -7.92 0.08 -2.98
C VAL A 67 -6.40 0.16 -3.02
N LEU A 68 -5.70 -0.67 -2.25
CA LEU A 68 -4.24 -0.65 -2.14
C LEU A 68 -3.54 -1.65 -3.07
N ASN A 69 -4.27 -2.58 -3.69
CA ASN A 69 -3.71 -3.80 -4.29
C ASN A 69 -2.92 -4.69 -3.31
N ILE A 70 -3.09 -4.46 -2.00
CA ILE A 70 -2.56 -5.27 -0.90
C ILE A 70 -3.76 -5.73 -0.06
N ASP A 71 -3.95 -7.04 0.05
CA ASP A 71 -5.14 -7.60 0.71
C ASP A 71 -5.10 -7.45 2.23
N GLU A 72 -3.98 -7.85 2.84
CA GLU A 72 -3.78 -7.82 4.27
C GLU A 72 -2.33 -7.48 4.63
N GLY A 73 -2.12 -6.98 5.84
CA GLY A 73 -0.78 -6.62 6.28
C GLY A 73 -0.72 -5.79 7.55
N LEU A 74 0.35 -4.99 7.65
CA LEU A 74 0.60 -4.09 8.76
C LEU A 74 0.44 -2.64 8.29
N ILE A 75 -0.25 -1.82 9.06
CA ILE A 75 -0.24 -0.36 8.91
C ILE A 75 0.65 0.24 9.99
N MET A 76 1.46 1.23 9.62
CA MET A 76 2.12 2.17 10.52
C MET A 76 1.79 3.59 10.07
N THR A 77 1.47 4.48 10.99
CA THR A 77 1.01 5.84 10.70
C THR A 77 1.60 6.83 11.69
N THR A 78 1.66 8.10 11.29
CA THR A 78 2.02 9.21 12.16
C THR A 78 0.86 9.62 13.09
N GLY A 79 -0.37 9.19 12.79
CA GLY A 79 -1.56 9.44 13.58
C GLY A 79 -2.28 8.22 14.14
N ASP A 80 -3.59 8.11 13.91
CA ASP A 80 -4.41 6.96 14.33
C ASP A 80 -4.67 6.01 13.16
N ALA A 81 -4.23 4.76 13.27
CA ALA A 81 -4.43 3.76 12.22
C ALA A 81 -5.91 3.51 11.93
N THR A 82 -6.80 3.73 12.91
CA THR A 82 -8.25 3.52 12.74
C THR A 82 -8.94 4.57 11.88
N ASP A 83 -8.25 5.66 11.55
CA ASP A 83 -8.72 6.69 10.63
C ASP A 83 -8.47 6.32 9.16
N ALA A 84 -7.65 5.30 8.87
CA ALA A 84 -7.29 4.91 7.50
C ALA A 84 -8.46 4.41 6.60
N PRO A 85 -9.46 3.64 7.10
CA PRO A 85 -10.58 3.21 6.29
C PRO A 85 -11.38 4.38 5.72
N GLY A 86 -11.69 4.32 4.43
CA GLY A 86 -12.45 5.38 3.78
C GLY A 86 -13.96 5.32 4.00
N PRO A 87 -14.72 6.10 3.19
CA PRO A 87 -14.21 6.97 2.12
C PRO A 87 -13.55 8.23 2.69
N ASN A 88 -12.58 8.81 1.97
CA ASN A 88 -12.06 10.15 2.26
C ASN A 88 -13.21 11.15 2.40
N SER A 89 -13.46 11.57 3.64
CA SER A 89 -14.58 12.41 4.01
C SER A 89 -14.17 13.78 4.53
N ALA A 90 -12.87 13.97 4.80
CA ALA A 90 -12.26 15.22 5.17
C ALA A 90 -10.82 15.26 4.65
N GLY A 91 -10.47 16.26 3.83
CA GLY A 91 -9.08 16.44 3.40
C GLY A 91 -8.26 17.09 4.51
N GLY A 92 -7.82 16.32 5.49
CA GLY A 92 -7.13 16.76 6.70
C GLY A 92 -7.52 16.03 7.97
N THR A 93 -7.94 14.78 7.85
CA THR A 93 -8.10 13.89 9.00
C THR A 93 -6.75 13.77 9.72
N THR A 94 -6.73 14.05 11.03
CA THR A 94 -5.46 14.06 11.78
C THR A 94 -5.65 13.74 13.25
N THR A 95 -4.68 13.02 13.80
CA THR A 95 -4.53 12.73 15.22
C THR A 95 -3.10 13.04 15.66
N VAL A 96 -2.93 14.16 16.35
CA VAL A 96 -1.63 14.55 16.94
C VAL A 96 -1.28 13.60 18.09
N VAL A 97 -0.24 12.79 17.92
CA VAL A 97 0.19 11.80 18.91
C VAL A 97 1.10 12.45 19.96
N GLY A 98 1.90 13.44 19.56
CA GLY A 98 2.86 14.13 20.43
C GLY A 98 4.09 13.27 20.79
N GLY A 99 4.45 12.36 19.90
CA GLY A 99 5.65 11.53 19.96
C GLY A 99 6.90 12.27 19.51
N ALA A 100 8.07 11.67 19.79
CA ALA A 100 9.32 12.17 19.21
C ALA A 100 9.41 11.81 17.72
N GLY A 101 10.15 12.59 16.94
CA GLY A 101 10.57 12.20 15.60
C GLY A 101 11.66 11.13 15.59
N ASP A 102 12.22 10.90 14.40
CA ASP A 102 13.30 9.95 14.16
C ASP A 102 14.53 10.61 13.51
N ALA A 103 15.71 10.36 14.07
CA ALA A 103 16.94 11.01 13.63
C ALA A 103 17.42 10.50 12.25
N ASP A 104 17.18 9.23 11.94
CA ASP A 104 17.59 8.66 10.64
C ASP A 104 16.67 9.18 9.53
N LEU A 105 15.36 9.29 9.79
CA LEU A 105 14.43 9.97 8.89
C LEU A 105 14.80 11.44 8.70
N SER A 106 15.05 12.16 9.79
CA SER A 106 15.50 13.57 9.72
C SER A 106 16.73 13.72 8.83
N ALA A 107 17.73 12.83 8.96
CA ALA A 107 18.92 12.86 8.13
C ALA A 107 18.63 12.53 6.65
N LEU A 108 17.71 11.60 6.38
CA LEU A 108 17.32 11.17 5.05
C LEU A 108 16.73 12.30 4.20
N ILE A 109 16.00 13.23 4.83
CA ILE A 109 15.35 14.38 4.17
C ILE A 109 16.10 15.71 4.41
N GLY A 110 17.43 15.65 4.60
CA GLY A 110 18.27 16.86 4.61
C GLY A 110 18.29 17.61 5.95
N GLY A 111 17.95 16.96 7.05
CA GLY A 111 18.03 17.48 8.42
C GLY A 111 16.76 18.20 8.90
N ALA A 112 15.64 18.04 8.20
CA ALA A 112 14.35 18.56 8.66
C ALA A 112 13.93 17.87 9.97
N THR A 113 13.21 18.60 10.82
CA THR A 113 12.65 18.03 12.05
C THR A 113 11.51 17.09 11.69
N THR A 114 11.53 15.90 12.28
CA THR A 114 10.42 14.95 12.23
C THR A 114 9.69 14.89 13.57
N ASN A 115 8.43 14.47 13.57
CA ASN A 115 7.59 14.31 14.76
C ASN A 115 6.76 13.02 14.66
N ASP A 116 6.15 12.61 15.78
CA ASP A 116 5.18 11.52 15.84
C ASP A 116 5.64 10.23 15.13
N ALA A 117 6.91 9.87 15.32
CA ALA A 117 7.49 8.72 14.61
C ALA A 117 6.95 7.39 15.15
N ALA A 118 6.54 6.53 14.22
CA ALA A 118 6.27 5.11 14.48
C ALA A 118 7.42 4.27 13.92
N VAL A 119 8.04 3.44 14.75
CA VAL A 119 9.26 2.70 14.43
C VAL A 119 9.14 1.23 14.81
N LEU A 120 9.29 0.34 13.84
CA LEU A 120 9.43 -1.10 14.04
C LEU A 120 10.85 -1.54 13.70
N THR A 121 11.53 -2.19 14.64
CA THR A 121 12.88 -2.73 14.44
C THR A 121 12.90 -4.22 14.69
N PHE A 122 13.70 -4.96 13.93
CA PHE A 122 13.99 -6.37 14.19
C PHE A 122 15.29 -6.77 13.48
N ASP A 123 15.87 -7.88 13.93
CA ASP A 123 16.98 -8.53 13.25
C ASP A 123 16.46 -9.63 12.33
N PHE A 124 17.14 -9.88 11.22
CA PHE A 124 16.78 -10.96 10.29
C PHE A 124 17.99 -11.68 9.69
N THR A 125 17.73 -12.87 9.15
CA THR A 125 18.62 -13.59 8.23
C THR A 125 17.85 -13.99 6.97
N THR A 126 18.52 -14.08 5.83
CA THR A 126 17.95 -14.48 4.54
C THR A 126 18.72 -15.68 3.98
N THR A 127 18.05 -16.64 3.33
CA THR A 127 18.74 -17.83 2.80
C THR A 127 19.49 -17.59 1.50
N THR A 128 19.10 -16.58 0.71
CA THR A 128 19.70 -16.26 -0.59
C THR A 128 20.65 -15.07 -0.54
N GLY A 129 20.52 -14.22 0.49
CA GLY A 129 21.15 -12.90 0.51
C GLY A 129 20.26 -11.83 -0.13
N ASP A 130 19.15 -12.21 -0.75
CA ASP A 130 18.20 -11.27 -1.32
C ASP A 130 17.06 -11.01 -0.31
N LEU A 131 16.46 -9.84 -0.41
CA LEU A 131 15.30 -9.42 0.37
C LEU A 131 14.40 -8.57 -0.51
N PHE A 132 13.09 -8.82 -0.42
CA PHE A 132 12.04 -8.06 -1.07
C PHE A 132 10.97 -7.70 -0.04
N PHE A 133 10.29 -6.57 -0.23
CA PHE A 133 9.19 -6.17 0.62
C PHE A 133 8.24 -5.18 -0.07
N ASN A 134 6.93 -5.46 -0.04
CA ASN A 134 5.94 -4.65 -0.73
C ASN A 134 5.24 -3.67 0.22
N TYR A 135 4.99 -2.45 -0.26
CA TYR A 135 4.34 -1.41 0.51
C TYR A 135 3.61 -0.37 -0.35
N VAL A 136 2.70 0.37 0.28
CA VAL A 136 2.06 1.59 -0.23
C VAL A 136 2.24 2.69 0.80
N PHE A 137 2.58 3.90 0.34
CA PHE A 137 2.64 5.11 1.17
C PHE A 137 1.43 6.00 0.88
N ALA A 138 0.80 6.56 1.91
CA ALA A 138 -0.41 7.37 1.83
C ALA A 138 -0.32 8.58 2.77
N SER A 139 -1.01 9.67 2.46
CA SER A 139 -0.97 10.88 3.27
C SER A 139 -2.14 11.84 3.01
N GLU A 140 -2.51 12.57 4.05
CA GLU A 140 -3.38 13.75 4.03
C GLU A 140 -2.63 15.02 3.57
N GLU A 141 -1.29 14.99 3.48
CA GLU A 141 -0.51 16.13 3.01
C GLU A 141 -0.63 16.36 1.49
N TYR A 142 -1.07 15.33 0.77
CA TYR A 142 -1.41 15.47 -0.63
C TYR A 142 -2.74 16.24 -0.74
N ASN A 143 -2.92 17.16 -1.67
CA ASN A 143 -1.93 17.70 -2.59
C ASN A 143 -1.42 19.10 -2.15
N GLU A 144 -2.01 19.65 -1.09
CA GLU A 144 -1.89 21.00 -0.57
C GLU A 144 -0.46 21.35 -0.17
N PHE A 145 0.32 20.37 0.27
CA PHE A 145 1.64 20.57 0.84
C PHE A 145 2.79 20.02 -0.03
N VAL A 146 2.46 19.46 -1.20
CA VAL A 146 3.44 19.07 -2.21
C VAL A 146 4.34 20.26 -2.57
N GLY A 147 5.65 20.03 -2.49
CA GLY A 147 6.71 21.00 -2.77
C GLY A 147 7.06 21.93 -1.60
N THR A 148 6.47 21.72 -0.41
CA THR A 148 6.72 22.55 0.78
C THR A 148 7.67 21.86 1.77
N GLN A 149 7.87 22.48 2.95
CA GLN A 149 8.66 21.89 4.03
C GLN A 149 7.93 20.78 4.80
N PHE A 150 6.62 20.65 4.61
CA PHE A 150 5.85 19.53 5.13
C PHE A 150 5.94 18.42 4.08
N ASN A 151 6.70 17.39 4.44
CA ASN A 151 7.22 16.40 3.52
C ASN A 151 7.44 15.09 4.26
N ASP A 152 6.35 14.56 4.78
CA ASP A 152 6.34 13.33 5.53
C ASP A 152 7.10 12.22 4.82
N VAL A 153 7.82 11.44 5.62
CA VAL A 153 8.84 10.54 5.12
C VAL A 153 8.67 9.16 5.73
N PHE A 154 8.88 8.17 4.87
CA PHE A 154 8.90 6.76 5.20
C PHE A 154 10.23 6.14 4.74
N ALA A 155 10.77 5.20 5.53
CA ALA A 155 11.99 4.49 5.18
C ALA A 155 12.03 3.04 5.65
N PHE A 156 12.78 2.25 4.90
CA PHE A 156 13.26 0.93 5.28
C PHE A 156 14.78 0.95 5.39
N PHE A 157 15.33 0.91 6.60
CA PHE A 157 16.78 0.83 6.79
C PHE A 157 17.22 -0.63 6.97
N VAL A 158 17.95 -1.15 5.99
CA VAL A 158 18.67 -2.42 6.13
C VAL A 158 20.13 -2.11 6.44
N ASN A 159 20.59 -2.54 7.62
CA ASN A 159 21.94 -2.21 8.14
C ASN A 159 22.24 -0.69 8.09
N GLY A 160 21.21 0.14 8.32
CA GLY A 160 21.32 1.61 8.30
C GLY A 160 21.24 2.26 6.91
N VAL A 161 21.02 1.51 5.84
CA VAL A 161 20.85 2.04 4.47
C VAL A 161 19.38 2.00 4.07
N ASN A 162 18.82 3.13 3.64
CA ASN A 162 17.45 3.16 3.15
C ASN A 162 17.31 2.35 1.84
N ILE A 163 16.27 1.52 1.75
CA ILE A 163 15.91 0.76 0.55
C ILE A 163 14.46 1.04 0.08
N ALA A 164 13.72 1.88 0.80
CA ALA A 164 12.42 2.38 0.36
C ALA A 164 12.65 3.59 -0.56
N GLU A 165 12.78 3.32 -1.85
CA GLU A 165 13.03 4.32 -2.87
C GLU A 165 11.82 4.43 -3.82
N ALA A 166 11.53 5.66 -4.23
CA ALA A 166 10.66 5.92 -5.36
C ALA A 166 11.31 5.43 -6.67
N PRO A 167 10.56 5.28 -7.77
CA PRO A 167 11.07 4.73 -9.04
C PRO A 167 12.28 5.47 -9.64
N ASP A 168 12.50 6.74 -9.28
CA ASP A 168 13.67 7.54 -9.68
C ASP A 168 14.85 7.47 -8.69
N GLY A 169 14.77 6.61 -7.66
CA GLY A 169 15.81 6.38 -6.66
C GLY A 169 15.84 7.40 -5.52
N GLN A 170 14.87 8.32 -5.46
CA GLN A 170 14.75 9.23 -4.30
C GLN A 170 14.07 8.52 -3.12
N PRO A 171 14.30 8.95 -1.86
CA PRO A 171 13.54 8.45 -0.72
C PRO A 171 12.03 8.66 -0.91
N VAL A 172 11.20 7.73 -0.44
CA VAL A 172 9.75 7.92 -0.46
C VAL A 172 9.34 9.03 0.51
N SER A 173 8.72 10.07 -0.03
CA SER A 173 8.13 11.19 0.71
C SER A 173 7.11 11.91 -0.17
N ILE A 174 6.33 12.83 0.41
CA ILE A 174 5.33 13.66 -0.30
C ILE A 174 5.92 14.34 -1.55
N ASN A 175 7.09 14.94 -1.41
CA ASN A 175 7.75 15.68 -2.48
C ASN A 175 8.31 14.79 -3.60
N ASN A 176 8.49 13.50 -3.37
CA ASN A 176 9.13 12.59 -4.32
C ASN A 176 8.14 11.69 -5.07
N VAL A 177 6.88 11.56 -4.63
CA VAL A 177 5.83 10.82 -5.36
C VAL A 177 4.54 11.63 -5.39
N ASN A 178 4.33 12.43 -6.44
CA ASN A 178 3.14 13.28 -6.57
C ASN A 178 2.90 13.73 -8.01
N CYS A 179 1.76 14.37 -8.23
CA CYS A 179 1.38 14.98 -9.51
C CYS A 179 1.29 16.52 -9.44
N GLY A 180 2.08 17.13 -8.55
CA GLY A 180 2.17 18.59 -8.35
C GLY A 180 1.02 19.16 -7.50
N ASN A 181 1.22 20.37 -6.99
CA ASN A 181 0.31 21.04 -6.06
C ASN A 181 -0.57 22.09 -6.79
N PRO A 182 -1.92 22.05 -6.67
CA PRO A 182 -2.74 21.11 -5.89
C PRO A 182 -3.14 19.83 -6.65
N PHE A 183 -2.86 19.70 -7.94
CA PHE A 183 -2.86 18.46 -8.74
C PHE A 183 -2.79 18.94 -10.18
N SER A 184 -1.59 18.95 -10.74
CA SER A 184 -1.36 19.47 -12.09
C SER A 184 -1.28 18.38 -13.16
N GLY A 185 -1.27 17.11 -12.72
CA GLY A 185 -0.97 15.96 -13.58
C GLY A 185 0.50 15.87 -13.98
N ALA A 186 1.38 16.57 -13.26
CA ALA A 186 2.82 16.58 -13.52
C ALA A 186 3.60 16.75 -12.20
N GLY A 187 4.56 15.87 -11.98
CA GLY A 187 5.38 15.82 -10.76
C GLY A 187 6.32 14.61 -10.80
N PRO A 188 7.23 14.48 -9.82
CA PRO A 188 8.09 13.30 -9.70
C PRO A 188 7.24 12.06 -9.45
N ASN A 189 7.52 10.99 -10.21
CA ASN A 189 6.85 9.69 -10.10
C ASN A 189 5.30 9.75 -10.18
N CYS A 190 4.74 10.75 -10.87
CA CYS A 190 3.29 10.97 -11.00
C CYS A 190 2.53 9.75 -11.58
N ASP A 191 3.16 8.95 -12.44
CA ASP A 191 2.56 7.72 -12.99
C ASP A 191 2.25 6.65 -11.92
N PHE A 192 2.80 6.81 -10.72
CA PHE A 192 2.65 5.90 -9.58
C PHE A 192 1.90 6.53 -8.41
N TYR A 193 1.24 7.68 -8.64
CA TYR A 193 0.48 8.41 -7.63
C TYR A 193 -1.02 8.32 -7.92
N ASN A 194 -1.78 7.97 -6.88
CA ASN A 194 -3.23 7.88 -6.89
C ASN A 194 -3.81 9.07 -6.10
N ASN A 195 -4.47 9.99 -6.82
CA ASN A 195 -5.16 11.12 -6.22
C ASN A 195 -6.50 10.68 -5.61
N ASN A 196 -6.72 10.99 -4.34
CA ASN A 196 -7.93 10.67 -3.61
C ASN A 196 -8.58 11.87 -2.89
N GLU A 197 -8.17 13.09 -3.19
CA GLU A 197 -8.78 14.35 -2.70
C GLU A 197 -10.32 14.38 -2.82
N THR A 198 -10.87 13.71 -3.84
CA THR A 198 -12.33 13.68 -4.09
C THR A 198 -13.02 12.43 -3.54
N GLY A 199 -12.32 11.59 -2.78
CA GLY A 199 -12.83 10.34 -2.19
C GLY A 199 -13.26 9.30 -3.22
N VAL A 200 -12.48 9.13 -4.30
CA VAL A 200 -12.76 8.14 -5.35
C VAL A 200 -12.29 6.73 -4.96
N PHE A 201 -11.36 6.64 -4.02
CA PHE A 201 -10.86 5.42 -3.41
C PHE A 201 -11.39 5.31 -1.97
N ASP A 202 -11.66 4.07 -1.54
CA ASP A 202 -12.23 3.78 -0.23
C ASP A 202 -11.14 3.70 0.86
N ILE A 203 -10.42 4.81 0.98
CA ILE A 203 -9.37 5.09 1.96
C ILE A 203 -9.50 6.57 2.37
N GLU A 204 -9.15 6.93 3.60
CA GLU A 204 -9.31 8.30 4.09
C GLU A 204 -8.28 9.26 3.47
N TYR A 205 -7.03 8.82 3.28
CA TYR A 205 -5.94 9.66 2.76
C TYR A 205 -6.25 10.35 1.43
N ASP A 206 -5.85 11.62 1.31
CA ASP A 206 -5.98 12.46 0.11
C ASP A 206 -5.13 11.99 -1.08
N GLY A 207 -4.08 11.21 -0.83
CA GLY A 207 -3.32 10.55 -1.88
C GLY A 207 -2.46 9.39 -1.40
N PHE A 208 -2.12 8.49 -2.32
CA PHE A 208 -1.28 7.33 -2.02
C PHE A 208 -0.52 6.83 -3.25
N THR A 209 0.51 6.04 -3.04
CA THR A 209 1.33 5.45 -4.11
C THR A 209 0.71 4.15 -4.65
N ASP A 210 1.11 3.75 -5.85
CA ASP A 210 1.02 2.34 -6.25
C ASP A 210 1.85 1.46 -5.29
N VAL A 211 1.68 0.13 -5.41
CA VAL A 211 2.51 -0.82 -4.66
C VAL A 211 3.95 -0.72 -5.15
N PHE A 212 4.85 -0.36 -4.24
CA PHE A 212 6.29 -0.40 -4.45
C PHE A 212 6.89 -1.66 -3.83
N THR A 213 7.96 -2.15 -4.44
CA THR A 213 8.75 -3.27 -3.93
C THR A 213 10.14 -2.75 -3.59
N ALA A 214 10.43 -2.62 -2.30
CA ALA A 214 11.79 -2.42 -1.84
C ALA A 214 12.58 -3.72 -2.04
N SER A 215 13.86 -3.61 -2.40
CA SER A 215 14.73 -4.78 -2.51
C SER A 215 16.18 -4.48 -2.17
N VAL A 216 16.86 -5.49 -1.64
CA VAL A 216 18.32 -5.51 -1.50
C VAL A 216 18.81 -6.89 -1.90
N LEU A 217 19.92 -6.92 -2.64
CA LEU A 217 20.49 -8.14 -3.19
C LEU A 217 21.90 -8.37 -2.62
N GLY A 218 22.26 -9.63 -2.44
CA GLY A 218 23.62 -10.02 -2.06
C GLY A 218 24.04 -9.62 -0.63
N LEU A 219 23.10 -9.59 0.30
CA LEU A 219 23.39 -9.67 1.73
C LEU A 219 24.13 -10.97 2.06
N ASP A 220 24.88 -10.98 3.16
CA ASP A 220 25.60 -12.19 3.61
C ASP A 220 24.60 -13.16 4.26
N PRO A 221 24.30 -14.33 3.65
CA PRO A 221 23.29 -15.25 4.17
C PRO A 221 23.66 -15.86 5.54
N GLU A 222 24.95 -15.81 5.93
CA GLU A 222 25.42 -16.31 7.22
C GLU A 222 25.40 -15.23 8.32
N ALA A 223 25.14 -13.97 7.97
CA ALA A 223 25.10 -12.85 8.89
C ALA A 223 23.68 -12.53 9.36
N THR A 224 23.60 -11.96 10.57
CA THR A 224 22.40 -11.26 11.03
C THR A 224 22.42 -9.83 10.54
N HIS A 225 21.31 -9.39 9.95
CA HIS A 225 21.10 -8.03 9.47
C HIS A 225 20.05 -7.32 10.31
N SER A 226 20.17 -5.99 10.41
CA SER A 226 19.15 -5.18 11.09
C SER A 226 18.17 -4.60 10.08
N MET A 227 16.88 -4.63 10.45
CA MET A 227 15.80 -3.95 9.77
C MET A 227 15.22 -2.89 10.69
N LYS A 228 15.02 -1.68 10.16
CA LYS A 228 14.24 -0.63 10.79
C LYS A 228 13.23 -0.10 9.77
N ILE A 229 11.96 -0.10 10.15
CA ILE A 229 10.85 0.52 9.44
C ILE A 229 10.49 1.77 10.24
N ALA A 230 10.45 2.93 9.59
CA ALA A 230 10.11 4.18 10.25
C ALA A 230 9.26 5.07 9.34
N ILE A 231 8.26 5.72 9.94
CA ILE A 231 7.45 6.78 9.34
C ILE A 231 7.30 7.91 10.35
N ALA A 232 7.31 9.16 9.90
CA ALA A 232 7.18 10.33 10.76
C ALA A 232 6.65 11.55 10.00
N ASP A 233 5.93 12.41 10.74
CA ASP A 233 5.55 13.73 10.25
C ASP A 233 6.80 14.57 10.04
N THR A 234 6.79 15.50 9.10
CA THR A 234 7.90 16.40 8.82
C THR A 234 7.49 17.86 8.89
N GLY A 235 8.26 18.66 9.64
CA GLY A 235 8.03 20.10 9.76
C GLY A 235 6.99 20.48 10.82
N ASP A 236 5.90 19.73 10.95
CA ASP A 236 4.96 19.80 12.08
C ASP A 236 4.46 18.40 12.51
N SER A 237 3.31 18.34 13.19
CA SER A 237 2.69 17.12 13.74
C SER A 237 1.23 17.02 13.30
N SER A 238 0.90 17.55 12.14
CA SER A 238 -0.47 17.60 11.60
C SER A 238 -0.47 17.00 10.22
N TRP A 239 -1.64 16.48 9.81
CA TRP A 239 -1.86 15.80 8.53
C TRP A 239 -1.12 14.48 8.50
N ASP A 240 -1.87 13.40 8.77
CA ASP A 240 -1.21 12.15 9.08
C ASP A 240 -0.82 11.41 7.79
N SER A 241 0.28 10.67 7.86
CA SER A 241 0.77 9.81 6.81
C SER A 241 0.82 8.35 7.27
N ALA A 242 0.59 7.42 6.35
CA ALA A 242 0.66 5.99 6.62
C ALA A 242 1.50 5.22 5.61
N VAL A 243 2.02 4.09 6.07
CA VAL A 243 2.53 3.03 5.23
C VAL A 243 1.74 1.75 5.48
N PHE A 244 1.27 1.16 4.38
CA PHE A 244 0.64 -0.16 4.35
C PHE A 244 1.68 -1.16 3.85
N LEU A 245 2.03 -2.12 4.69
CA LEU A 245 3.06 -3.12 4.45
C LEU A 245 2.40 -4.46 4.17
N GLN A 246 2.66 -5.06 3.01
CA GLN A 246 2.00 -6.31 2.63
C GLN A 246 2.44 -7.47 3.52
N GLY A 247 1.46 -8.18 4.10
CA GLY A 247 1.69 -9.38 4.89
C GLY A 247 2.43 -10.46 4.10
N GLY A 248 3.35 -11.15 4.77
CA GLY A 248 4.15 -12.22 4.17
C GLY A 248 5.06 -11.82 3.00
N SER A 249 5.22 -10.53 2.70
CA SER A 249 6.04 -10.07 1.57
C SER A 249 7.50 -9.83 1.93
N PHE A 250 7.89 -9.86 3.21
CA PHE A 250 9.28 -9.81 3.67
C PHE A 250 9.96 -11.16 3.39
N THR A 251 10.54 -11.28 2.21
CA THR A 251 10.86 -12.56 1.55
C THR A 251 12.23 -12.53 0.87
N ASP A 252 12.82 -13.70 0.64
CA ASP A 252 14.10 -13.85 -0.06
C ASP A 252 13.98 -14.07 -1.58
N ALA A 253 12.76 -13.96 -2.11
CA ALA A 253 12.41 -14.04 -3.52
C ALA A 253 11.32 -13.01 -3.84
N PRO A 254 11.22 -12.49 -5.08
CA PRO A 254 10.22 -11.48 -5.42
C PRO A 254 8.81 -11.94 -5.03
N PRO A 255 8.05 -11.15 -4.25
CA PRO A 255 6.69 -11.51 -3.89
C PRO A 255 5.84 -11.60 -5.16
N PRO A 256 4.83 -12.49 -5.19
CA PRO A 256 3.95 -12.61 -6.34
C PRO A 256 3.29 -11.25 -6.60
N VAL A 257 3.45 -10.74 -7.82
CA VAL A 257 2.72 -9.54 -8.26
C VAL A 257 1.23 -9.81 -8.10
N SER A 258 0.53 -8.94 -7.37
CA SER A 258 -0.94 -8.99 -7.27
C SER A 258 -1.49 -8.75 -8.67
N THR A 259 -1.79 -9.83 -9.39
CA THR A 259 -2.46 -9.71 -10.68
C THR A 259 -3.89 -9.33 -10.39
N VAL A 260 -4.23 -8.05 -10.51
CA VAL A 260 -5.63 -7.62 -10.62
C VAL A 260 -6.28 -8.51 -11.67
N PRO A 261 -7.35 -9.26 -11.35
CA PRO A 261 -8.06 -10.02 -12.36
C PRO A 261 -8.58 -9.02 -13.40
N GLU A 262 -8.02 -9.06 -14.61
CA GLU A 262 -8.49 -8.26 -15.74
C GLU A 262 -10.03 -8.30 -15.76
N PRO A 263 -10.74 -7.16 -15.59
CA PRO A 263 -12.19 -7.16 -15.50
C PRO A 263 -12.73 -7.76 -16.79
N GLY A 264 -13.29 -8.98 -16.68
CA GLY A 264 -13.49 -9.95 -17.75
C GLY A 264 -13.70 -9.37 -19.15
N SER A 265 -12.62 -8.97 -19.83
CA SER A 265 -12.70 -8.32 -21.14
C SER A 265 -13.19 -9.33 -22.18
N LEU A 266 -12.99 -10.62 -21.91
CA LEU A 266 -13.60 -11.75 -22.60
C LEU A 266 -15.12 -11.83 -22.39
N ALA A 267 -15.63 -11.57 -21.18
CA ALA A 267 -17.07 -11.54 -20.91
C ALA A 267 -17.76 -10.34 -21.60
N LEU A 268 -17.11 -9.17 -21.61
CA LEU A 268 -17.56 -7.98 -22.35
C LEU A 268 -17.48 -8.17 -23.88
N MET A 269 -16.43 -8.80 -24.40
CA MET A 269 -16.36 -9.18 -25.83
C MET A 269 -17.45 -10.19 -26.21
N LEU A 270 -17.69 -11.20 -25.39
CA LEU A 270 -18.70 -12.24 -25.65
C LEU A 270 -20.12 -11.66 -25.59
N LEU A 271 -20.40 -10.73 -24.68
CA LEU A 271 -21.67 -10.00 -24.62
C LEU A 271 -21.84 -9.06 -25.83
N GLY A 272 -20.78 -8.37 -26.25
CA GLY A 272 -20.78 -7.53 -27.46
C GLY A 272 -21.04 -8.33 -28.74
N LEU A 273 -20.40 -9.49 -28.90
CA LEU A 273 -20.61 -10.40 -30.03
C LEU A 273 -22.01 -11.05 -30.00
N GLY A 274 -22.51 -11.41 -28.82
CA GLY A 274 -23.87 -11.95 -28.64
C GLY A 274 -24.97 -10.93 -29.01
N GLY A 275 -24.80 -9.67 -28.62
CA GLY A 275 -25.71 -8.58 -28.97
C GLY A 275 -25.75 -8.29 -30.48
N LEU A 276 -24.61 -8.33 -31.16
CA LEU A 276 -24.51 -8.14 -32.61
C LEU A 276 -25.20 -9.28 -33.41
N LEU A 277 -25.10 -10.51 -32.93
CA LEU A 277 -25.76 -11.67 -33.56
C LEU A 277 -27.28 -11.69 -33.33
N ALA A 278 -27.75 -11.25 -32.17
CA ALA A 278 -29.17 -11.14 -31.86
C ALA A 278 -29.86 -10.03 -32.69
N ASN A 279 -29.17 -8.91 -32.92
CA ASN A 279 -29.73 -7.78 -33.68
C ASN A 279 -29.85 -8.10 -35.19
N ARG A 280 -28.93 -8.89 -35.75
CA ARG A 280 -29.01 -9.37 -37.15
C ARG A 280 -30.20 -10.29 -37.42
N ARG A 281 -30.71 -11.01 -36.42
CA ARG A 281 -31.88 -11.89 -36.57
C ARG A 281 -33.21 -11.13 -36.56
N ARG A 282 -33.27 -9.94 -35.96
CA ARG A 282 -34.48 -9.10 -35.94
C ARG A 282 -34.70 -8.29 -37.22
N LEU A 283 -33.65 -8.05 -38.01
CA LEU A 283 -33.74 -7.31 -39.27
C LEU A 283 -34.21 -8.17 -40.47
N HIS A 284 -34.41 -9.47 -40.27
CA HIS A 284 -34.83 -10.43 -41.31
C HIS A 284 -36.14 -11.17 -40.99
N SER A 285 -36.92 -10.67 -40.02
CA SER A 285 -38.28 -11.15 -39.71
C SER A 285 -39.33 -10.10 -40.04
#